data_AF-A0A2U3Q784-F1
#
_entry.id   AF-A0A2U3Q784-F1
#
_cell.length_a   1.000
_cell.length_b   1.000
_cell.length_c   1.000
_cell.angle_alpha   90.00
_cell.angle_beta   90.00
_cell.angle_gamma   90.00
#
_symmetry.space_group_name_H-M   'P 1'
#
loop_
_entity.id
_entity.type
_entity.pdbx_description
1 polymer ?
#
loop_
_entity_poly.entity_id
_entity_poly.type
_entity_poly.pdbx_seq_one_letter_code
_entity_poly.pdbx_strand_id
1 'polypeptide(L)'
;MPTPKQMEKMAALVRKNVSRERGLAPGDDLPPEYWEALLADPRGDAKPASPSGGTLRLSQIPQHILRVGCRRCARVVEIQKADAARLYGPDALWKNVGQRLLDNTCTQRTGRHEEDGCWPAFE
;
A
#
# COMPACT_ATOMS: atom_id res chain seq x y z
N MET A 1 12.29 30.43 43.62
CA MET A 1 12.24 30.86 42.20
C MET A 1 13.63 31.29 41.78
N PRO A 2 14.17 30.83 40.64
CA PRO A 2 15.48 31.25 40.16
C PRO A 2 15.48 32.76 39.88
N THR A 3 16.63 33.39 40.12
CA THR A 3 16.81 34.82 39.85
C THR A 3 16.91 35.09 38.34
N PRO A 4 16.59 36.30 37.87
CA PRO A 4 16.68 36.65 36.44
C PRO A 4 18.06 36.34 35.82
N LYS A 5 19.15 36.58 36.57
CA LYS A 5 20.52 36.23 36.14
C LYS A 5 20.75 34.72 36.00
N GLN A 6 20.10 33.91 36.82
CA GLN A 6 20.16 32.45 36.69
C GLN A 6 19.39 31.99 35.46
N MET A 7 18.23 32.59 35.16
CA MET A 7 17.47 32.30 33.95
C MET A 7 18.26 32.62 32.68
N GLU A 8 18.97 33.75 32.66
CA GLU A 8 19.78 34.18 31.52
C GLU A 8 20.99 33.26 31.28
N LYS A 9 21.65 32.81 32.36
CA LYS A 9 22.74 31.84 32.29
C LYS A 9 22.26 30.48 31.78
N MET A 10 21.09 30.02 32.23
CA MET A 10 20.46 28.79 31.72
C MET A 10 20.11 28.91 30.24
N ALA A 11 19.56 30.04 29.79
CA ALA A 11 19.27 30.29 28.38
C ALA A 11 20.52 30.31 27.50
N ALA A 12 21.63 30.88 27.99
CA ALA A 12 22.90 30.90 27.29
C ALA A 12 23.52 29.49 27.14
N LEU A 13 23.36 28.63 28.15
CA LEU A 13 23.81 27.24 28.11
C LEU A 13 22.98 26.39 27.14
N VAL A 14 21.66 26.59 27.10
CA VAL A 14 20.78 25.91 26.16
C VAL A 14 21.13 26.30 24.71
N ARG A 15 21.36 27.58 24.42
CA ARG A 15 21.75 28.03 23.06
C ARG A 15 23.07 27.45 22.57
N LYS A 16 24.02 27.16 23.46
CA LYS A 16 25.32 26.56 23.11
C LYS A 16 25.23 25.04 22.86
N ASN A 17 24.27 24.36 23.49
CA ASN A 17 24.16 22.90 23.47
C ASN A 17 23.14 22.35 22.46
N VAL A 18 22.36 23.20 21.81
CA VAL A 18 21.54 22.75 20.67
C VAL A 18 22.44 22.69 19.45
N SER A 19 23.06 21.54 19.23
CA SER A 19 23.52 21.15 17.90
C SER A 19 22.38 21.39 16.93
N ARG A 20 22.57 22.35 16.03
CA ARG A 20 21.61 22.68 14.99
C ARG A 20 21.70 21.58 13.93
N GLU A 21 21.26 20.38 14.26
CA GLU A 21 20.92 19.42 13.23
C GLU A 21 19.84 20.08 12.40
N ARG A 22 20.22 20.43 11.18
CA ARG A 22 19.38 21.13 10.23
C ARG A 22 18.29 20.12 9.88
N GLY A 23 17.10 20.29 10.48
CA GLY A 23 15.94 19.49 10.11
C GLY A 23 15.80 19.54 8.59
N LEU A 24 15.67 18.37 7.97
CA LEU A 24 15.56 18.21 6.53
C LEU A 24 14.40 19.09 6.03
N ALA A 25 14.68 19.98 5.09
CA ALA A 25 13.64 20.79 4.47
C ALA A 25 12.78 19.90 3.54
N PRO A 26 11.52 20.28 3.27
CA PRO A 26 10.72 19.59 2.27
C PRO A 26 11.41 19.65 0.90
N GLY A 27 11.99 18.53 0.45
CA GLY A 27 12.73 18.43 -0.80
C GLY A 27 14.24 18.20 -0.67
N ASP A 28 14.80 18.18 0.54
CA ASP A 28 16.19 17.74 0.75
C ASP A 28 16.30 16.23 0.53
N ASP A 29 17.43 15.79 -0.05
CA ASP A 29 17.75 14.37 -0.15
C ASP A 29 17.82 13.75 1.24
N LEU A 30 17.13 12.62 1.41
CA LEU A 30 17.10 11.89 2.67
C LEU A 30 18.47 11.22 2.90
N PRO A 31 18.96 11.18 4.16
CA PRO A 31 20.22 10.55 4.48
C PRO A 31 20.26 9.08 4.00
N PRO A 32 21.42 8.57 3.56
CA PRO A 32 21.57 7.17 3.15
C PRO A 32 21.05 6.18 4.19
N GLU A 33 21.21 6.48 5.47
CA GLU A 33 20.77 5.67 6.61
C GLU A 33 19.24 5.53 6.67
N TYR A 34 18.51 6.56 6.20
CA TYR A 34 17.06 6.50 6.08
C TYR A 34 16.62 5.50 4.99
N TRP A 35 17.32 5.50 3.84
CA TRP A 35 17.05 4.55 2.78
C TRP A 35 17.39 3.12 3.18
N GLU A 36 18.52 2.92 3.86
CA GLU A 36 18.92 1.63 4.40
C GLU A 36 17.91 1.11 5.42
N ALA A 37 17.39 1.97 6.31
CA ALA A 37 16.35 1.58 7.26
C ALA A 37 15.05 1.14 6.58
N LEU A 38 14.66 1.77 5.47
CA LEU A 38 13.50 1.37 4.67
C LEU A 38 13.74 0.04 3.94
N LEU A 39 14.93 -0.16 3.36
CA LEU A 39 15.28 -1.39 2.64
C LEU A 39 15.48 -2.58 3.60
N ALA A 40 15.97 -2.32 4.80
CA ALA A 40 16.13 -3.31 5.85
C ALA A 40 14.82 -3.61 6.60
N ASP A 41 13.75 -2.85 6.37
CA ASP A 41 12.46 -3.10 7.01
C ASP A 41 11.88 -4.43 6.49
N PRO A 42 11.73 -5.46 7.35
CA PRO A 42 11.12 -6.73 6.96
C PRO A 42 9.66 -6.59 6.52
N ARG A 43 9.00 -5.44 6.80
CA ARG A 43 7.68 -5.10 6.25
C ARG A 43 7.73 -4.64 4.80
N GLY A 44 8.86 -4.12 4.32
CA GLY A 44 9.08 -3.81 2.90
C GLY A 44 9.20 -5.08 2.07
N ASP A 45 9.74 -6.14 2.67
CA ASP A 45 9.81 -7.50 2.10
C ASP A 45 8.56 -8.33 2.42
N ALA A 46 7.46 -7.69 2.86
CA ALA A 46 6.14 -8.29 2.81
C ALA A 46 5.73 -8.42 1.34
N LYS A 47 6.39 -9.35 0.66
CA LYS A 47 5.90 -10.03 -0.54
C LYS A 47 4.41 -10.24 -0.29
N PRO A 48 3.51 -9.70 -1.14
CA PRO A 48 2.09 -9.98 -0.98
C PRO A 48 1.98 -11.49 -0.81
N ALA A 49 1.29 -11.93 0.24
CA ALA A 49 1.42 -13.26 0.85
C ALA A 49 1.01 -14.43 -0.07
N SER A 50 0.97 -14.24 -1.38
CA SER A 50 0.82 -15.27 -2.39
C SER A 50 1.43 -14.80 -3.71
N PRO A 51 2.01 -15.70 -4.52
CA PRO A 51 2.33 -15.38 -5.92
C PRO A 51 1.05 -14.91 -6.58
N SER A 52 0.90 -13.59 -6.79
CA SER A 52 -0.21 -12.92 -7.46
C SER A 52 -1.52 -13.72 -7.37
N GLY A 53 -2.26 -13.70 -6.26
CA GLY A 53 -3.41 -14.60 -6.01
C GLY A 53 -4.38 -14.77 -7.20
N GLY A 54 -4.42 -13.82 -8.15
CA GLY A 54 -5.04 -13.96 -9.45
C GLY A 54 -4.59 -15.15 -10.34
N THR A 55 -3.41 -15.74 -10.19
CA THR A 55 -2.97 -16.89 -11.02
C THR A 55 -3.55 -18.23 -10.55
N LEU A 56 -4.16 -18.28 -9.36
CA LEU A 56 -4.83 -19.47 -8.86
C LEU A 56 -6.18 -19.67 -9.54
N ARG A 57 -6.57 -20.94 -9.72
CA ARG A 57 -7.95 -21.29 -10.07
C ARG A 57 -8.84 -21.09 -8.86
N LEU A 58 -10.10 -20.75 -9.06
CA LEU A 58 -11.07 -20.59 -7.97
C LEU A 58 -11.12 -21.80 -7.04
N SER A 59 -11.02 -23.02 -7.57
CA SER A 59 -10.99 -24.27 -6.78
C SER A 59 -9.78 -24.41 -5.86
N GLN A 60 -8.66 -23.77 -6.19
CA GLN A 60 -7.39 -23.86 -5.46
C GLN A 60 -7.26 -22.80 -4.36
N ILE A 61 -8.13 -21.79 -4.37
CA ILE A 61 -8.05 -20.68 -3.42
C ILE A 61 -8.64 -21.12 -2.07
N PRO A 62 -7.88 -21.06 -0.97
CA PRO A 62 -8.37 -21.49 0.34
C PRO A 62 -9.42 -20.55 0.92
N GLN A 63 -9.37 -19.25 0.58
CA GLN A 63 -10.30 -18.24 1.08
C GLN A 63 -11.74 -18.48 0.61
N HIS A 64 -12.71 -18.26 1.50
CA HIS A 64 -14.14 -18.35 1.18
C HIS A 64 -14.71 -17.05 0.60
N ILE A 65 -14.10 -15.91 0.91
CA ILE A 65 -14.44 -14.60 0.37
C ILE A 65 -13.23 -14.13 -0.43
N LEU A 66 -13.47 -13.74 -1.67
CA LEU A 66 -12.45 -13.25 -2.58
C LEU A 66 -12.66 -11.76 -2.80
N ARG A 67 -11.56 -11.00 -2.79
CA ARG A 67 -11.60 -9.54 -2.94
C ARG A 67 -10.70 -9.08 -4.08
N VAL A 68 -11.24 -8.20 -4.90
CA VAL A 68 -10.48 -7.51 -5.94
C VAL A 68 -10.72 -6.01 -5.85
N GLY A 69 -9.64 -5.26 -5.70
CA GLY A 69 -9.62 -3.81 -5.69
C GLY A 69 -9.16 -3.24 -7.03
N CYS A 70 -9.68 -2.09 -7.44
CA CYS A 70 -9.10 -1.27 -8.50
C CYS A 70 -8.16 -0.24 -7.87
N ARG A 71 -6.86 -0.26 -8.21
CA ARG A 71 -5.89 0.73 -7.71
C ARG A 71 -6.15 2.15 -8.22
N ARG A 72 -6.90 2.32 -9.32
CA ARG A 72 -7.15 3.63 -9.95
C ARG A 72 -8.29 4.40 -9.27
N CYS A 73 -9.42 3.73 -9.00
CA CYS A 73 -10.59 4.36 -8.38
C CYS A 73 -10.88 3.86 -6.96
N ALA A 74 -9.99 3.03 -6.39
CA ALA A 74 -10.10 2.40 -5.08
C ALA A 74 -11.36 1.52 -4.88
N ARG A 75 -12.08 1.18 -5.96
CA ARG A 75 -13.27 0.33 -5.87
C ARG A 75 -12.88 -1.09 -5.47
N VAL A 76 -13.49 -1.62 -4.42
CA VAL A 76 -13.33 -3.01 -3.99
C VAL A 76 -14.60 -3.79 -4.30
N VAL A 77 -14.44 -4.98 -4.87
CA VAL A 77 -15.51 -5.95 -5.13
C VAL A 77 -15.21 -7.20 -4.33
N GLU A 78 -16.19 -7.64 -3.55
CA GLU A 78 -16.14 -8.89 -2.81
C GLU A 78 -17.11 -9.90 -3.41
N ILE A 79 -16.70 -11.17 -3.46
CA ILE A 79 -17.55 -12.27 -3.92
C ILE A 79 -17.25 -13.52 -3.10
N GLN A 80 -18.28 -14.31 -2.77
CA GLN A 80 -18.05 -15.62 -2.19
C GLN A 80 -17.41 -16.54 -3.24
N LYS A 81 -16.40 -17.31 -2.85
CA LYS A 81 -15.75 -18.30 -3.74
C LYS A 81 -16.77 -19.26 -4.36
N ALA A 82 -17.78 -19.68 -3.60
CA ALA A 82 -18.85 -20.55 -4.09
C ALA A 82 -19.66 -19.88 -5.22
N ASP A 83 -20.00 -18.61 -5.07
CA ASP A 83 -20.74 -17.86 -6.09
C ASP A 83 -19.85 -17.59 -7.31
N ALA A 84 -18.59 -17.24 -7.11
CA ALA A 84 -17.61 -17.08 -8.19
C ALA A 84 -17.46 -18.40 -8.99
N ALA A 85 -17.36 -19.54 -8.31
CA ALA A 85 -17.25 -20.84 -8.96
C ALA A 85 -18.53 -21.23 -9.71
N ARG A 86 -19.71 -20.85 -9.22
CA ARG A 86 -20.99 -21.05 -9.91
C ARG A 86 -21.13 -20.18 -11.16
N LEU A 87 -20.68 -18.92 -11.10
CA LEU A 87 -20.83 -17.96 -12.19
C LEU A 87 -19.77 -18.12 -13.29
N TYR A 88 -18.53 -18.42 -12.91
CA TYR A 88 -17.38 -18.42 -13.83
C TYR A 88 -16.77 -19.81 -14.04
N GLY A 89 -17.17 -20.80 -13.25
CA GLY A 89 -16.61 -22.15 -13.26
C GLY A 89 -15.47 -22.32 -12.25
N PRO A 90 -15.33 -23.50 -11.60
CA PRO A 90 -14.33 -23.74 -10.56
C PRO A 90 -12.87 -23.68 -11.07
N ASP A 91 -12.64 -23.94 -12.35
CA ASP A 91 -11.31 -23.88 -12.98
C ASP A 91 -10.93 -22.48 -13.50
N ALA A 92 -11.81 -21.49 -13.36
CA ALA A 92 -11.52 -20.13 -13.80
C ALA A 92 -10.37 -19.52 -12.98
N LEU A 93 -9.47 -18.82 -13.67
CA LEU A 93 -8.39 -18.07 -13.02
C LEU A 93 -8.95 -16.85 -12.32
N TRP A 94 -8.56 -16.65 -11.06
CA TRP A 94 -9.02 -15.52 -10.25
C TRP A 94 -8.68 -14.15 -10.87
N LYS A 95 -7.58 -14.05 -11.62
CA LYS A 95 -7.20 -12.84 -12.37
C LYS A 95 -8.25 -12.45 -13.40
N ASN A 96 -8.76 -13.43 -14.15
CA ASN A 96 -9.75 -13.20 -15.20
C ASN A 96 -11.11 -12.86 -14.59
N VAL A 97 -11.48 -13.54 -13.50
CA VAL A 97 -12.71 -13.27 -12.76
C VAL A 97 -12.67 -11.87 -12.16
N GLY A 98 -11.58 -11.52 -11.45
CA GLY A 98 -11.44 -10.21 -10.83
C GLY A 98 -11.41 -9.06 -11.85
N GLN A 99 -10.78 -9.25 -13.01
CA GLN A 99 -10.86 -8.29 -14.10
C GLN A 99 -12.31 -8.04 -14.55
N ARG A 100 -13.06 -9.12 -14.82
CA ARG A 100 -14.48 -9.02 -15.23
C ARG A 100 -15.37 -8.37 -14.15
N LEU A 101 -15.10 -8.64 -12.87
CA LEU A 101 -15.81 -8.00 -11.76
C LEU A 101 -15.55 -6.49 -11.73
N LEU A 102 -14.31 -6.07 -11.96
CA LEU A 102 -13.97 -4.65 -12.06
C LEU A 102 -14.57 -4.02 -13.32
N ASP A 103 -14.50 -4.67 -14.48
CA ASP A 103 -15.08 -4.15 -15.74
C ASP A 103 -16.56 -3.78 -15.59
N ASN A 104 -17.33 -4.56 -14.81
CA ASN A 104 -18.76 -4.33 -14.58
C ASN A 104 -19.08 -3.29 -13.50
N THR A 105 -18.12 -2.92 -12.65
CA THR A 105 -18.38 -2.12 -11.43
C THR A 105 -17.51 -0.87 -11.28
N CYS A 106 -16.46 -0.73 -12.10
CA CYS A 106 -15.54 0.40 -12.07
C CYS A 106 -16.22 1.63 -12.70
N THR A 107 -16.25 2.76 -11.98
CA THR A 107 -16.84 4.02 -12.44
C THR A 107 -16.07 4.65 -13.61
N GLN A 108 -14.76 4.39 -13.67
CA GLN A 108 -13.92 4.72 -14.81
C GLN A 108 -13.88 3.49 -15.71
N ARG A 109 -14.75 3.47 -16.74
CA ARG A 109 -14.86 2.33 -17.68
C ARG A 109 -13.48 1.94 -18.19
N THR A 110 -13.21 0.64 -18.21
CA THR A 110 -11.92 0.05 -18.49
C THR A 110 -11.48 0.34 -19.93
N GLY A 111 -10.54 1.29 -20.08
CA GLY A 111 -9.69 1.41 -21.26
C GLY A 111 -8.56 0.38 -21.23
N ARG A 112 -7.79 0.26 -22.32
CA ARG A 112 -6.53 -0.53 -22.35
C ARG A 112 -5.56 -0.06 -21.24
N HIS A 113 -4.51 -0.84 -20.97
CA HIS A 113 -3.43 -0.42 -20.05
C HIS A 113 -2.85 0.97 -20.41
N GLU A 114 -2.87 1.31 -21.70
CA GLU A 114 -2.42 2.58 -22.28
C GLU A 114 -3.48 3.69 -22.17
N GLU A 115 -4.75 3.33 -21.99
CA GLU A 115 -5.92 4.21 -21.95
C GLU A 115 -6.50 4.29 -20.53
N ASP A 116 -5.67 4.09 -19.51
CA ASP A 116 -6.07 4.34 -18.13
C ASP A 116 -7.11 3.30 -17.60
N GLY A 117 -6.97 2.02 -17.98
CA GLY A 117 -7.81 0.91 -17.48
C GLY A 117 -7.83 0.73 -15.94
N CYS A 118 -8.73 -0.12 -15.43
CA CYS A 118 -8.77 -0.45 -13.99
C CYS A 118 -7.67 -1.47 -13.64
N TRP A 119 -6.90 -1.20 -12.58
CA TRP A 119 -5.71 -1.97 -12.19
C TRP A 119 -6.07 -2.92 -11.05
N PRO A 120 -6.26 -4.22 -11.30
CA PRO A 120 -6.68 -5.16 -10.27
C PRO A 120 -5.58 -5.39 -9.22
N ALA A 121 -5.95 -5.24 -7.96
CA ALA A 121 -5.23 -5.68 -6.78
C ALA A 121 -6.01 -6.84 -6.17
N PHE A 122 -5.36 -7.97 -5.95
CA PHE A 122 -5.96 -9.17 -5.39
C PHE A 122 -5.52 -9.29 -3.93
N GLU A 123 -6.48 -9.47 -3.03
CA GLU A 123 -6.26 -9.79 -1.61
C GLU A 123 -6.62 -11.24 -1.31
#